data_AF-A0A3B9HKI3-F1
#
_entry.id   AF-A0A3B9HKI3-F1
#
_cell.length_a   1.000
_cell.length_b   1.000
_cell.length_c   1.000
_cell.angle_alpha   90.00
_cell.angle_beta   90.00
_cell.angle_gamma   90.00
#
_symmetry.space_group_name_H-M   'P 1'
#
loop_
_entity.id
_entity.type
_entity.pdbx_description
1 polymer ?
#
loop_
_entity_poly.entity_id
_entity_poly.type
_entity_poly.pdbx_seq_one_letter_code
_entity_poly.pdbx_strand_id
1 'polypeptide(L)' 'MKKIIQVVLSAILLLSAGSLMAAEEGAYNPKDFALHHIADANTWHIVGNVSIPLPVIVYHKEDGLAIFLSNKLPEAHHA' A
#
# COMPACT_ATOMS: atom_id res chain seq x y z
N MET A 1 9.41 41.86 -37.39
CA MET A 1 8.15 41.10 -37.21
C MET A 1 8.38 39.63 -36.87
N LYS A 2 9.11 38.86 -37.69
CA LYS A 2 9.37 37.42 -37.46
C LYS A 2 10.02 37.08 -36.09
N LYS A 3 10.96 37.90 -35.61
CA LYS A 3 11.64 37.69 -34.32
C LYS A 3 10.76 37.98 -33.10
N ILE A 4 9.87 38.96 -33.19
CA ILE A 4 8.91 39.29 -32.13
C ILE A 4 7.88 38.17 -32.00
N ILE A 5 7.38 37.67 -33.14
CA ILE A 5 6.46 36.53 -33.19
C ILE A 5 7.10 35.28 -32.58
N GLN A 6 8.37 34.99 -32.88
CA GLN A 6 9.07 33.85 -32.26
C GLN A 6 9.23 34.00 -30.74
N VAL A 7 9.57 35.19 -30.24
CA VAL A 7 9.75 35.39 -28.79
C VAL A 7 8.43 35.20 -28.05
N VAL A 8 7.32 35.70 -28.61
CA VAL A 8 5.98 35.51 -28.02
C VAL A 8 5.57 34.04 -28.06
N LEU A 9 5.83 33.34 -29.17
CA LEU A 9 5.49 31.92 -29.31
C LEU A 9 6.30 31.05 -28.33
N SER A 10 7.59 31.33 -28.13
CA SER A 10 8.43 30.63 -27.16
C SER A 10 8.01 30.91 -25.72
N ALA A 11 7.61 32.14 -25.39
CA ALA A 11 7.13 32.51 -24.06
C ALA A 11 5.81 31.80 -23.72
N ILE A 12 4.90 31.68 -24.69
CA ILE A 12 3.64 30.94 -24.54
C ILE A 12 3.90 29.44 -24.33
N LEU A 13 4.90 28.87 -25.02
CA LEU A 13 5.29 27.47 -24.88
C LEU A 13 5.94 27.17 -23.50
N LEU A 14 6.68 28.14 -22.95
CA LEU A 14 7.26 28.04 -21.60
C LEU A 14 6.19 28.17 -20.51
N LEU A 15 5.15 28.98 -20.74
CA LEU A 15 4.04 29.17 -19.80
C LEU A 15 3.12 27.94 -19.68
N SER A 16 2.97 27.16 -20.75
CA SER A 16 2.18 25.92 -20.75
C SER A 16 2.90 24.71 -20.13
N ALA A 17 4.25 24.73 -20.07
CA ALA A 17 5.03 23.68 -19.43
C ALA A 17 4.86 23.64 -17.89
N GLY A 18 4.63 24.80 -17.26
CA GLY A 18 4.39 24.89 -15.81
C GLY A 18 3.10 24.19 -15.36
N SER A 19 2.07 24.17 -16.20
CA SER A 19 0.79 23.49 -15.94
C SER A 19 0.89 21.96 -16.07
N LEU A 20 1.91 21.44 -16.76
CA LEU A 20 2.15 20.01 -16.95
C LEU A 20 2.88 19.37 -15.75
N MET A 21 3.49 20.18 -14.88
CA MET A 21 4.27 19.75 -13.71
C MET A 21 3.45 19.86 -12.41
N ALA A 22 2.11 19.88 -12.50
CA ALA A 22 1.25 19.72 -11.34
C ALA A 22 1.40 18.27 -10.84
N ALA A 23 2.08 18.14 -9.70
CA ALA A 23 2.43 16.91 -9.04
C ALA A 23 1.25 15.91 -9.00
N GLU A 24 1.51 14.71 -9.51
CA GLU A 24 0.75 13.51 -9.17
C GLU A 24 1.08 13.18 -7.70
N GLU A 25 0.34 13.77 -6.75
CA GLU A 25 0.14 13.09 -5.46
C GLU A 25 -0.60 11.80 -5.78
N GLY A 26 0.08 10.68 -5.51
CA GLY A 26 -0.29 9.34 -5.96
C GLY A 26 -1.79 9.08 -5.86
N ALA A 27 -2.40 8.78 -7.01
CA ALA A 27 -3.81 8.42 -7.08
C ALA A 27 -4.12 7.32 -6.07
N TYR A 28 -5.14 7.53 -5.23
CA TYR A 28 -5.60 6.52 -4.28
C TYR A 28 -5.86 5.21 -5.01
N ASN A 29 -5.08 4.18 -4.69
CA ASN A 29 -5.23 2.85 -5.26
C ASN A 29 -5.99 1.96 -4.25
N PRO A 30 -7.33 1.81 -4.38
CA PRO A 30 -8.12 1.01 -3.45
C PRO A 30 -7.72 -0.47 -3.43
N LYS A 31 -7.13 -0.97 -4.52
CA LYS A 31 -6.61 -2.34 -4.59
C LYS A 31 -5.42 -2.52 -3.65
N ASP A 32 -4.44 -1.62 -3.69
CA ASP A 32 -3.25 -1.72 -2.86
C ASP A 32 -3.61 -1.53 -1.38
N PHE A 33 -4.55 -0.64 -1.08
CA PHE A 33 -5.12 -0.47 0.25
C PHE A 33 -5.81 -1.75 0.77
N ALA A 34 -6.68 -2.37 -0.04
CA ALA A 34 -7.36 -3.61 0.34
C ALA A 34 -6.39 -4.78 0.52
N LEU A 35 -5.36 -4.88 -0.33
CA LEU A 35 -4.34 -5.94 -0.22
C LEU A 35 -3.49 -5.78 1.04
N HIS A 36 -3.13 -4.56 1.45
CA HIS A 36 -2.47 -4.33 2.73
C HIS A 36 -3.32 -4.83 3.91
N HIS A 37 -4.62 -4.52 3.93
CA HIS A 37 -5.49 -4.94 5.02
C HIS A 37 -5.77 -6.45 5.06
N ILE A 38 -5.86 -7.12 3.90
CA ILE A 38 -6.04 -8.57 3.85
C ILE A 38 -4.75 -9.29 4.25
N ALA A 39 -3.58 -8.76 3.86
CA ALA A 39 -2.29 -9.34 4.20
C ALA A 39 -2.03 -9.35 5.72
N ASP A 40 -2.53 -8.34 6.44
CA ASP A 40 -2.37 -8.22 7.89
C ASP A 40 -3.43 -9.01 8.69
N ALA A 41 -4.42 -9.60 8.02
CA ALA A 41 -5.48 -10.34 8.69
C ALA A 41 -5.00 -11.75 9.13
N ASN A 42 -4.73 -11.90 10.43
CA ASN A 42 -4.29 -13.16 11.04
C ASN A 42 -5.44 -14.18 11.27
N THR A 43 -6.52 -14.12 10.48
CA THR A 43 -7.73 -14.94 10.63
C THR A 43 -8.41 -15.23 9.30
N TRP A 44 -9.02 -16.40 9.16
CA TRP A 44 -9.92 -16.72 8.05
C TRP A 44 -11.37 -16.44 8.47
N HIS A 45 -12.03 -15.56 7.75
CA HIS A 45 -13.49 -15.39 7.85
C HIS A 45 -14.19 -16.51 7.10
N ILE A 46 -15.12 -17.20 7.77
CA ILE A 46 -15.89 -18.31 7.17
C ILE A 46 -17.28 -17.84 6.77
N VAL A 47 -18.08 -17.37 7.74
CA VAL A 47 -19.46 -16.89 7.50
C VAL A 47 -19.93 -16.02 8.66
N GLY A 48 -20.55 -14.87 8.36
CA GLY A 48 -21.04 -13.94 9.39
C GLY A 48 -19.95 -13.58 10.40
N ASN A 49 -20.21 -13.87 11.68
CA ASN A 49 -19.28 -13.63 12.79
C ASN A 49 -18.38 -14.84 13.11
N VAL A 50 -18.38 -15.87 12.27
CA VAL A 50 -17.54 -17.06 12.44
C VAL A 50 -16.23 -16.86 11.70
N SER A 51 -15.14 -16.79 12.46
CA SER A 51 -13.78 -16.72 11.95
C SER A 51 -12.87 -17.69 12.72
N ILE A 52 -11.84 -18.19 12.05
CA ILE A 52 -10.83 -19.05 12.66
C ILE A 52 -9.44 -18.42 12.53
N PRO A 53 -8.66 -18.29 13.62
CA PRO A 53 -7.31 -17.78 13.54
C PRO A 53 -6.41 -18.71 12.70
N LEU A 54 -5.41 -18.14 12.05
CA LEU A 54 -4.49 -18.92 11.21
C LEU A 54 -3.65 -19.91 12.04
N PRO A 55 -3.35 -21.10 11.50
CA PRO A 55 -2.38 -21.99 12.12
C PRO A 55 -0.97 -21.40 12.00
N VAL A 56 -0.25 -21.43 13.12
CA VAL A 56 1.14 -21.01 13.25
C VAL A 56 1.99 -22.24 13.54
N ILE A 57 3.04 -22.41 12.76
CA ILE A 57 4.00 -23.50 12.88
C ILE A 57 5.36 -22.88 13.18
N VAL A 58 5.90 -23.16 14.37
CA VAL A 58 7.21 -22.66 14.83
C VAL A 58 8.14 -23.84 15.04
N TYR A 59 9.39 -23.69 14.61
CA TYR A 59 10.45 -24.65 14.91
C TYR A 59 11.53 -23.97 15.75
N HIS A 60 11.83 -24.54 16.92
CA HIS A 60 12.94 -24.15 17.77
C HIS A 60 13.98 -25.27 17.83
N LYS A 61 15.27 -24.93 17.83
CA LYS A 61 16.34 -25.94 17.78
C LYS A 61 16.36 -26.84 19.03
N GLU A 62 15.99 -26.30 20.18
CA GLU A 62 16.03 -27.02 21.46
C GLU A 62 14.67 -27.68 21.80
N ASP A 63 13.56 -27.01 21.48
CA ASP A 63 12.20 -27.46 21.84
C ASP A 63 11.46 -28.17 20.70
N GLY A 64 12.02 -28.21 19.49
CA GLY A 64 11.42 -28.86 18.34
C GLY A 64 10.26 -28.08 17.73
N LEU A 65 9.20 -28.79 17.30
CA LEU A 65 8.07 -28.23 16.56
C LEU A 65 6.93 -27.83 17.51
N ALA A 66 6.46 -26.58 17.40
CA ALA A 66 5.27 -26.08 18.07
C ALA A 66 4.21 -25.68 17.03
N ILE A 67 2.98 -26.17 17.21
CA ILE A 67 1.83 -25.83 16.36
C ILE A 67 0.74 -25.22 17.24
N PHE A 68 0.31 -24.01 16.91
CA PHE A 68 -0.73 -23.31 17.65
C PHE A 68 -1.46 -22.30 16.76
N LEU A 69 -2.52 -21.66 17.27
CA LEU A 69 -3.30 -20.67 16.51
C LEU A 69 -2.79 -19.25 16.74
N SER A 70 -2.86 -18.39 15.72
CA SER A 70 -2.31 -17.03 15.71
C SER A 70 -2.81 -16.14 16.85
N ASN A 71 -4.00 -16.39 17.39
CA ASN A 71 -4.55 -15.65 18.54
C ASN A 71 -3.80 -15.90 19.87
N LYS A 72 -2.83 -16.82 19.90
CA LYS A 72 -1.90 -16.98 21.03
C LYS A 72 -0.68 -16.07 20.92
N LEU A 73 -0.44 -15.45 19.78
CA LEU A 73 0.62 -14.46 19.65
C LEU A 73 0.20 -13.20 20.42
N PRO A 74 1.15 -12.53 21.11
CA PRO A 74 0.89 -11.21 21.66
C PRO A 74 0.50 -10.24 20.54
N GLU A 75 -0.37 -9.28 20.84
CA GLU A 75 -0.72 -8.23 19.89
C GLU A 75 0.53 -7.52 19.40
N ALA A 76 0.63 -7.34 18.09
CA ALA A 76 1.71 -6.57 17.50
C ALA A 76 1.52 -5.10 17.92
N HIS A 77 2.33 -4.62 18.85
CA HIS A 77 2.43 -3.20 19.14
C HIS A 77 3.09 -2.52 17.92
N HIS A 78 2.27 -1.90 17.08
CA HIS A 78 2.76 -0.96 16.08
C HIS A 78 3.42 0.21 16.82
N ALA A 79 4.75 0.29 16.76
CA ALA A 79 5.54 1.43 17.25
C ALA A 79 5.69 2.49 16.16
#